data_AF-A0A7C1GHZ3-F1
#
_entry.id   AF-A0A7C1GHZ3-F1
#
_cell.length_a   1.000
_cell.length_b   1.000
_cell.length_c   1.000
_cell.angle_alpha   90.00
_cell.angle_beta   90.00
_cell.angle_gamma   90.00
#
_symmetry.space_group_name_H-M   'P 1'
#
loop_
_entity.id
_entity.type
_entity.pdbx_description
1 polymer ?
#
loop_
_entity_poly.entity_id
_entity_poly.type
_entity_poly.pdbx_seq_one_letter_code
_entity_poly.pdbx_strand_id
1 'polypeptide(L)'
;MGKCSTSDHNTSHVVSRRSFLGASAVGAGAAVFGFPAIVRGQNLNDKLNIAMIGVGGRGSGNLGGVQSENITVLCDVNAKNLNNIAQHFPKARTERDFRKIYDHADEFDAVVVSTCEHTHAFATLPALQLGKHVYCEKPLTHGIWEARVIREAAAKAGVATQMGTQIHAEKNYRRVVELIQTGAVGKVSEAHVWVGRAWGWQSEEEAKKGNDIVFVQERPKDEHPVPEELDWDLWIGPAPMRPFNEVYFPGPKWYRWWDFGSGTMS
;
A
#
# COMPACT_ATOMS: atom_id res chain seq x y z
N MET A 1 46.52 -19.23 -61.36
CA MET A 1 45.51 -18.28 -61.86
C MET A 1 44.97 -17.46 -60.69
N GLY A 2 45.08 -16.11 -60.74
CA GLY A 2 44.35 -15.10 -59.94
C GLY A 2 44.65 -15.01 -58.43
N LYS A 3 45.48 -14.07 -57.94
CA LYS A 3 45.17 -12.70 -57.40
C LYS A 3 44.38 -12.68 -56.07
N CYS A 4 45.01 -12.24 -54.97
CA CYS A 4 44.82 -10.95 -54.25
C CYS A 4 43.62 -11.00 -53.25
N SER A 5 43.57 -10.49 -52.01
CA SER A 5 44.19 -9.34 -51.33
C SER A 5 43.98 -9.46 -49.81
N THR A 6 44.83 -8.80 -49.02
CA THR A 6 44.85 -8.59 -47.56
C THR A 6 43.68 -7.76 -47.00
N SER A 7 43.35 -7.92 -45.70
CA SER A 7 43.32 -6.83 -44.70
C SER A 7 42.82 -7.30 -43.31
N ASP A 8 43.69 -7.16 -42.31
CA ASP A 8 43.34 -7.07 -40.89
C ASP A 8 42.81 -5.66 -40.59
N HIS A 9 41.68 -5.55 -39.88
CA HIS A 9 41.28 -4.29 -39.24
C HIS A 9 40.79 -4.53 -37.82
N ASN A 10 41.67 -4.16 -36.88
CA ASN A 10 41.34 -3.77 -35.53
C ASN A 10 40.74 -2.35 -35.56
N THR A 11 39.50 -2.18 -35.10
CA THR A 11 38.95 -0.84 -34.80
C THR A 11 38.43 -0.83 -33.38
N SER A 12 39.24 -0.25 -32.50
CA SER A 12 38.83 0.27 -31.21
C SER A 12 37.76 1.34 -31.40
N HIS A 13 36.58 1.14 -30.79
CA HIS A 13 35.59 2.19 -30.71
C HIS A 13 36.04 3.23 -29.68
N VAL A 14 36.70 4.27 -30.17
CA VAL A 14 37.02 5.49 -29.40
C VAL A 14 35.71 6.19 -29.07
N VAL A 15 35.33 6.19 -27.79
CA VAL A 15 34.22 7.01 -27.29
C VAL A 15 34.59 8.48 -27.48
N SER A 16 33.91 9.14 -28.41
CA SER A 16 34.10 10.56 -28.71
C SER A 16 33.55 11.43 -27.59
N ARG A 17 34.27 12.51 -27.23
CA ARG A 17 33.86 13.51 -26.23
C ARG A 17 32.50 14.18 -26.54
N ARG A 18 31.98 14.05 -27.77
CA ARG A 18 30.62 14.53 -28.14
C ARG A 18 29.49 13.59 -27.71
N SER A 19 29.74 12.30 -27.49
CA SER A 19 28.75 11.38 -26.92
C SER A 19 28.54 11.57 -25.42
N PHE A 20 29.39 12.34 -24.73
CA PHE A 20 29.28 12.61 -23.30
C PHE A 20 28.49 13.88 -22.96
N LEU A 21 28.26 14.76 -23.95
CA LEU A 21 27.52 16.02 -23.75
C LEU A 21 26.00 15.89 -23.98
N GLY A 22 25.51 14.71 -24.37
CA GLY A 22 24.08 14.40 -24.42
C GLY A 22 23.49 13.94 -23.09
N ALA A 23 24.31 13.74 -22.05
CA ALA A 23 23.87 13.18 -20.76
C ALA A 23 23.82 14.21 -19.61
N SER A 24 24.04 15.50 -19.90
CA SER A 24 24.26 16.53 -18.87
C SER A 24 23.09 17.50 -18.66
N ALA A 25 21.85 17.04 -18.83
CA ALA A 25 20.64 17.85 -18.59
C ALA A 25 19.70 17.26 -17.52
N VAL A 26 20.25 16.54 -16.52
CA VAL A 26 19.51 16.20 -15.29
C VAL A 26 20.29 16.76 -14.10
N GLY A 27 20.30 18.09 -14.01
CA GLY A 27 20.84 18.82 -12.88
C GLY A 27 19.78 18.97 -11.78
N ALA A 28 20.10 18.42 -10.62
CA ALA A 28 19.68 18.80 -9.26
C ALA A 28 18.35 19.57 -9.09
N GLY A 29 17.31 18.85 -8.68
CA GLY A 29 16.13 19.39 -8.00
C GLY A 29 15.61 18.33 -7.03
N ALA A 30 15.41 18.70 -5.77
CA ALA A 30 15.05 17.79 -4.68
C ALA A 30 13.87 16.88 -5.03
N ALA A 31 14.10 15.57 -5.10
CA ALA A 31 13.04 14.58 -5.28
C ALA A 31 12.22 14.49 -3.99
N VAL A 32 11.02 15.07 -4.04
CA VAL A 32 9.98 14.94 -3.01
C VAL A 32 9.62 13.47 -2.84
N PHE A 33 9.45 13.07 -1.58
CA PHE A 33 9.15 11.72 -1.14
C PHE A 33 7.68 11.35 -1.44
N GLY A 34 7.42 10.15 -1.96
CA GLY A 34 6.09 9.53 -2.04
C GLY A 34 5.52 9.45 -3.47
N PHE A 35 5.05 8.26 -3.85
CA PHE A 35 4.52 7.84 -5.17
C PHE A 35 5.53 7.75 -6.33
N PRO A 36 5.39 6.77 -7.25
CA PRO A 36 6.20 6.74 -8.46
C PRO A 36 5.87 7.99 -9.30
N ALA A 37 6.84 8.88 -9.44
CA ALA A 37 6.82 10.00 -10.35
C ALA A 37 6.86 9.49 -11.80
N ILE A 38 5.73 9.01 -12.29
CA ILE A 38 5.43 8.94 -13.72
C ILE A 38 4.17 9.78 -13.94
N VAL A 39 4.33 11.09 -13.78
CA VAL A 39 3.44 12.07 -14.39
C VAL A 39 4.30 12.78 -15.44
N ARG A 40 4.03 12.48 -16.71
CA ARG A 40 4.56 13.25 -17.83
C ARG A 40 4.14 14.72 -17.64
N GLY A 41 5.06 15.57 -17.21
CA GLY A 41 5.03 17.02 -17.42
C GLY A 41 3.71 17.73 -17.13
N GLN A 42 3.05 17.44 -16.00
CA GLN A 42 2.08 18.38 -15.44
C GLN A 42 2.79 19.31 -14.46
N ASN A 43 2.26 20.52 -14.34
CA ASN A 43 2.83 21.63 -13.60
C ASN A 43 3.16 21.16 -12.17
N LEU A 44 4.36 21.43 -11.64
CA LEU A 44 4.73 21.04 -10.26
C LEU A 44 3.82 21.65 -9.18
N ASN A 45 2.91 22.55 -9.58
CA ASN A 45 1.90 23.19 -8.75
C ASN A 45 0.53 22.48 -8.76
N ASP A 46 0.29 21.51 -9.66
CA ASP A 46 -0.98 20.81 -9.73
C ASP A 46 -1.00 19.70 -8.66
N LYS A 47 -1.85 19.89 -7.64
CA LYS A 47 -2.07 18.90 -6.57
C LYS A 47 -3.11 17.87 -6.99
N LEU A 48 -2.90 16.63 -6.56
CA LEU A 48 -3.91 15.58 -6.72
C LEU A 48 -5.06 15.79 -5.73
N ASN A 49 -6.28 15.49 -6.17
CA ASN A 49 -7.41 15.28 -5.27
C ASN A 49 -7.43 13.82 -4.81
N ILE A 50 -7.42 13.58 -3.50
CA ILE A 50 -7.25 12.25 -2.91
C ILE A 50 -8.44 11.90 -2.03
N ALA A 51 -8.98 10.70 -2.27
CA ALA A 51 -9.93 10.04 -1.39
C ALA A 51 -9.20 9.05 -0.45
N MET A 52 -9.41 9.22 0.85
CA MET A 52 -8.85 8.35 1.89
C MET A 52 -9.91 7.33 2.32
N ILE A 53 -9.60 6.04 2.24
CA ILE A 53 -10.50 4.95 2.65
C ILE A 53 -9.86 4.19 3.82
N GLY A 54 -10.44 4.33 5.01
CA GLY A 54 -9.82 3.98 6.28
C GLY A 54 -8.86 5.07 6.72
N VAL A 55 -9.24 5.86 7.73
CA VAL A 55 -8.46 7.02 8.21
C VAL A 55 -7.93 6.84 9.63
N GLY A 56 -8.36 5.81 10.35
CA GLY A 56 -7.77 5.39 11.62
C GLY A 56 -6.45 4.61 11.49
N GLY A 57 -5.72 4.47 12.60
CA GLY A 57 -4.54 3.61 12.69
C GLY A 57 -3.50 3.88 11.58
N ARG A 58 -3.26 2.87 10.73
CA ARG A 58 -2.33 2.99 9.58
C ARG A 58 -2.79 4.04 8.56
N GLY A 59 -4.09 4.21 8.37
CA GLY A 59 -4.68 5.23 7.51
C GLY A 59 -4.26 6.65 7.90
N SER A 60 -4.15 6.95 9.19
CA SER A 60 -3.66 8.26 9.66
C SER A 60 -2.20 8.49 9.29
N GLY A 61 -1.36 7.44 9.34
CA GLY A 61 0.04 7.51 8.90
C GLY A 61 0.17 7.74 7.39
N ASN A 62 -0.67 7.05 6.60
CA ASN A 62 -0.71 7.23 5.15
C ASN A 62 -1.21 8.64 4.77
N LEU A 63 -2.24 9.14 5.48
CA LEU A 63 -2.73 10.51 5.34
C LEU A 63 -1.60 11.53 5.56
N GLY A 64 -0.81 11.36 6.61
CA GLY A 64 0.35 12.22 6.87
C GLY A 64 1.39 12.21 5.74
N GLY A 65 1.47 11.12 4.98
CA GLY A 65 2.34 10.98 3.82
C GLY A 65 1.82 11.65 2.54
N VAL A 66 0.52 11.97 2.47
CA VAL A 66 -0.12 12.59 1.28
C VAL A 66 -0.81 13.93 1.58
N GLN A 67 -0.72 14.44 2.82
CA GLN A 67 -1.36 15.69 3.23
C GLN A 67 -0.85 16.95 2.50
N SER A 68 0.23 16.85 1.71
CA SER A 68 0.65 17.92 0.81
C SER A 68 -0.31 18.12 -0.36
N GLU A 69 -1.07 17.07 -0.71
CA GLU A 69 -2.08 17.05 -1.76
C GLU A 69 -3.43 17.55 -1.25
N ASN A 70 -4.45 17.60 -2.12
CA ASN A 70 -5.80 17.97 -1.73
C ASN A 70 -6.54 16.72 -1.21
N ILE A 71 -6.86 16.69 0.08
CA ILE A 71 -7.72 15.64 0.63
C ILE A 71 -9.17 16.05 0.44
N THR A 72 -9.87 15.41 -0.50
CA THR A 72 -11.22 15.78 -0.91
C THR A 72 -12.30 14.86 -0.35
N VAL A 73 -11.95 13.61 -0.03
CA VAL A 73 -12.87 12.64 0.56
C VAL A 73 -12.20 11.89 1.70
N LEU A 74 -12.90 11.73 2.82
CA LEU A 74 -12.52 10.92 3.96
C LEU A 74 -13.58 9.84 4.19
N CYS A 75 -13.18 8.58 4.24
CA CYS A 75 -14.08 7.47 4.46
C CYS A 75 -13.61 6.58 5.60
N ASP A 76 -14.47 6.30 6.59
CA ASP A 76 -14.18 5.33 7.65
C ASP A 76 -15.48 4.80 8.27
N VAL A 77 -15.54 3.49 8.49
CA VAL A 77 -16.68 2.84 9.16
C VAL A 77 -16.78 3.24 10.64
N ASN A 78 -15.67 3.70 11.23
CA ASN A 78 -15.61 4.23 12.59
C ASN A 78 -15.75 5.77 12.58
N ALA A 79 -16.93 6.25 13.01
CA ALA A 79 -17.29 7.66 13.04
C ALA A 79 -16.36 8.50 13.94
N LYS A 80 -15.79 7.91 15.01
CA LYS A 80 -14.83 8.61 15.87
C LYS A 80 -13.54 8.93 15.12
N ASN A 81 -12.98 7.95 14.39
CA ASN A 81 -11.81 8.19 13.53
C ASN A 81 -12.11 9.24 12.45
N LEU A 82 -13.26 9.10 11.78
CA LEU A 82 -13.70 9.99 10.72
C LEU A 82 -13.83 11.44 11.20
N ASN A 83 -14.55 11.65 12.30
CA ASN A 83 -14.78 12.98 12.87
C ASN A 83 -13.49 13.65 13.35
N ASN A 84 -12.57 12.88 13.94
CA ASN A 84 -11.28 13.41 14.39
C ASN A 84 -10.44 13.93 13.22
N ILE A 85 -10.40 13.20 12.10
CA ILE A 85 -9.63 13.61 10.92
C ILE A 85 -10.34 14.74 10.16
N ALA A 86 -11.68 14.69 10.04
CA ALA A 86 -12.45 15.71 9.34
C ALA A 86 -12.25 17.13 9.89
N GLN A 87 -11.97 17.28 11.19
CA GLN A 87 -11.61 18.57 11.80
C GLN A 87 -10.39 19.23 11.16
N HIS A 88 -9.44 18.44 10.65
CA HIS A 88 -8.23 18.91 10.00
C HIS A 88 -8.43 19.18 8.51
N PHE A 89 -9.49 18.63 7.92
CA PHE A 89 -9.82 18.74 6.50
C PHE A 89 -11.30 19.14 6.33
N PRO A 90 -11.70 20.34 6.77
CA PRO A 90 -13.11 20.74 6.85
C PRO A 90 -13.82 20.86 5.49
N LYS A 91 -13.07 20.82 4.38
CA LYS A 91 -13.59 20.82 3.01
C LYS A 91 -13.78 19.40 2.44
N ALA A 92 -13.22 18.38 3.08
CA ALA A 92 -13.35 17.03 2.60
C ALA A 92 -14.76 16.52 2.87
N ARG A 93 -15.39 15.91 1.87
CA ARG A 93 -16.62 15.16 2.07
C ARG A 93 -16.31 13.94 2.95
N THR A 94 -17.19 13.65 3.89
CA THR A 94 -17.08 12.47 4.75
C THR A 94 -18.08 11.41 4.31
N GLU A 95 -17.69 10.14 4.42
CA GLU A 95 -18.53 8.99 4.11
C GLU A 95 -18.18 7.83 5.06
N ARG A 96 -19.12 6.94 5.35
CA ARG A 96 -18.85 5.72 6.13
C ARG A 96 -18.67 4.51 5.23
N ASP A 97 -19.43 4.46 4.14
CA ASP A 97 -19.43 3.37 3.17
C ASP A 97 -18.58 3.73 1.94
N PHE A 98 -17.43 3.07 1.81
CA PHE A 98 -16.51 3.35 0.71
C PHE A 98 -17.14 3.14 -0.66
N ARG A 99 -18.21 2.34 -0.80
CA ARG A 99 -18.87 2.11 -2.09
C ARG A 99 -19.47 3.41 -2.64
N LYS A 100 -20.00 4.25 -1.75
CA LYS A 100 -20.64 5.53 -2.09
C LYS A 100 -19.66 6.61 -2.51
N ILE A 101 -18.35 6.45 -2.24
CA ILE A 101 -17.38 7.44 -2.72
C ILE A 101 -17.30 7.40 -4.25
N TYR A 102 -17.50 6.23 -4.86
CA TYR A 102 -17.38 6.04 -6.31
C TYR A 102 -18.59 6.59 -7.09
N ASP A 103 -19.71 6.87 -6.43
CA ASP A 103 -20.84 7.59 -7.01
C ASP A 103 -20.47 9.06 -7.35
N HIS A 104 -19.38 9.57 -6.77
CA HIS A 104 -18.83 10.91 -6.97
C HIS A 104 -17.36 10.85 -7.42
N ALA A 105 -17.09 10.00 -8.42
CA ALA A 105 -15.74 9.71 -8.88
C ALA A 105 -14.99 10.93 -9.47
N ASP A 106 -15.66 12.03 -9.77
CA ASP A 106 -15.08 13.30 -10.23
C ASP A 106 -14.42 14.12 -9.11
N GLU A 107 -14.68 13.79 -7.83
CA GLU A 107 -14.12 14.51 -6.67
C GLU A 107 -12.65 14.18 -6.37
N PHE A 108 -12.09 13.13 -6.98
CA PHE A 108 -10.73 12.64 -6.69
C PHE A 108 -10.04 12.01 -7.90
N ASP A 109 -8.72 12.11 -7.92
CA ASP A 109 -7.82 11.54 -8.92
C ASP A 109 -7.19 10.21 -8.44
N ALA A 110 -7.07 10.06 -7.12
CA ALA A 110 -6.43 8.92 -6.48
C ALA A 110 -7.20 8.45 -5.25
N VAL A 111 -7.06 7.17 -4.91
CA VAL A 111 -7.51 6.60 -3.64
C VAL A 111 -6.33 6.08 -2.81
N VAL A 112 -6.41 6.25 -1.50
CA VAL A 112 -5.53 5.62 -0.52
C VAL A 112 -6.36 4.66 0.33
N VAL A 113 -6.20 3.36 0.09
CA VAL A 113 -6.93 2.29 0.77
C VAL A 113 -6.12 1.76 1.95
N SER A 114 -6.63 1.94 3.15
CA SER A 114 -5.99 1.57 4.43
C SER A 114 -6.98 0.86 5.38
N THR A 115 -7.98 0.19 4.82
CA THR A 115 -8.98 -0.58 5.57
C THR A 115 -8.42 -1.92 6.07
N CYS A 116 -9.29 -2.83 6.52
CA CYS A 116 -8.89 -4.20 6.83
C CYS A 116 -8.76 -5.02 5.53
N GLU A 117 -7.82 -5.96 5.50
CA GLU A 117 -7.40 -6.72 4.30
C GLU A 117 -8.56 -7.34 3.49
N HIS A 118 -9.54 -7.96 4.15
CA HIS A 118 -10.72 -8.55 3.50
C HIS A 118 -11.59 -7.56 2.69
N THR A 119 -11.38 -6.24 2.84
CA THR A 119 -12.08 -5.21 2.04
C THR A 119 -11.20 -4.56 0.98
N HIS A 120 -9.88 -4.81 0.98
CA HIS A 120 -8.93 -4.10 0.12
C HIS A 120 -9.25 -4.23 -1.36
N ALA A 121 -9.53 -5.45 -1.83
CA ALA A 121 -9.84 -5.70 -3.24
C ALA A 121 -11.13 -4.98 -3.66
N PHE A 122 -12.13 -4.96 -2.79
CA PHE A 122 -13.44 -4.34 -3.04
C PHE A 122 -13.38 -2.81 -3.05
N ALA A 123 -12.49 -2.20 -2.26
CA ALA A 123 -12.20 -0.78 -2.34
C ALA A 123 -11.25 -0.45 -3.52
N THR A 124 -10.33 -1.33 -3.87
CA THR A 124 -9.33 -1.04 -4.91
C THR A 124 -9.88 -1.18 -6.33
N LEU A 125 -10.67 -2.23 -6.59
CA LEU A 125 -11.11 -2.57 -7.94
C LEU A 125 -11.93 -1.47 -8.62
N PRO A 126 -12.93 -0.83 -7.97
CA PRO A 126 -13.70 0.25 -8.60
C PRO A 126 -12.82 1.45 -8.98
N ALA A 127 -11.84 1.80 -8.13
CA ALA A 127 -10.90 2.87 -8.43
C ALA A 127 -10.10 2.59 -9.71
N LEU A 128 -9.59 1.36 -9.86
CA LEU A 128 -8.87 0.94 -11.07
C LEU A 128 -9.78 0.94 -12.30
N GLN A 129 -11.01 0.44 -12.19
CA GLN A 129 -11.99 0.44 -13.28
C GLN A 129 -12.35 1.86 -13.75
N LEU A 130 -12.30 2.84 -12.85
CA LEU A 130 -12.53 4.25 -13.12
C LEU A 130 -11.26 5.01 -13.54
N GLY A 131 -10.13 4.32 -13.71
CA GLY A 131 -8.87 4.95 -14.11
C GLY A 131 -8.29 5.88 -13.05
N LYS A 132 -8.52 5.59 -11.76
CA LYS A 132 -7.97 6.36 -10.63
C LYS A 132 -6.66 5.75 -10.14
N HIS A 133 -5.73 6.61 -9.73
CA HIS A 133 -4.49 6.15 -9.09
C HIS A 133 -4.78 5.45 -7.76
N VAL A 134 -3.99 4.45 -7.40
CA VAL A 134 -4.25 3.65 -6.18
C VAL A 134 -2.99 3.50 -5.36
N TYR A 135 -3.08 3.85 -4.08
CA TYR A 135 -2.26 3.24 -3.03
C TYR A 135 -3.14 2.31 -2.19
N CYS A 136 -2.69 1.08 -1.94
CA CYS A 136 -3.41 0.14 -1.09
C CYS A 136 -2.45 -0.48 -0.07
N GLU A 137 -2.83 -0.50 1.21
CA GLU A 137 -2.03 -1.08 2.28
C GLU A 137 -1.70 -2.57 2.07
N LYS A 138 -0.66 -3.00 2.77
CA LYS A 138 -0.29 -4.42 2.85
C LYS A 138 -1.05 -5.11 4.01
N PRO A 139 -1.38 -6.40 3.88
CA PRO A 139 -1.33 -7.21 2.65
C PRO A 139 -2.29 -6.70 1.58
N LEU A 140 -1.94 -6.83 0.29
CA LEU A 140 -2.69 -6.19 -0.81
C LEU A 140 -4.16 -6.65 -0.88
N THR A 141 -4.39 -7.92 -0.65
CA THR A 141 -5.70 -8.59 -0.79
C THR A 141 -5.76 -9.77 0.16
N HIS A 142 -6.96 -10.24 0.47
CA HIS A 142 -7.18 -11.39 1.35
C HIS A 142 -6.82 -12.73 0.70
N GLY A 143 -6.98 -12.83 -0.62
CA GLY A 143 -6.72 -14.07 -1.35
C GLY A 143 -5.89 -13.90 -2.62
N ILE A 144 -5.27 -15.01 -3.06
CA ILE A 144 -4.50 -15.05 -4.32
C ILE A 144 -5.38 -14.72 -5.53
N TRP A 145 -6.65 -15.15 -5.51
CA TRP A 145 -7.59 -14.84 -6.59
C TRP A 145 -7.84 -13.34 -6.71
N GLU A 146 -8.12 -12.67 -5.59
CA GLU A 146 -8.27 -11.21 -5.55
C GLU A 146 -7.01 -10.51 -6.06
N ALA A 147 -5.81 -10.94 -5.64
CA ALA A 147 -4.55 -10.38 -6.12
C ALA A 147 -4.42 -10.48 -7.66
N ARG A 148 -4.84 -11.59 -8.26
CA ARG A 148 -4.84 -11.76 -9.73
C ARG A 148 -5.80 -10.78 -10.41
N VAL A 149 -7.01 -10.65 -9.86
CA VAL A 149 -8.03 -9.71 -10.36
C VAL A 149 -7.52 -8.27 -10.30
N ILE A 150 -6.97 -7.85 -9.15
CA ILE A 150 -6.43 -6.50 -8.96
C ILE A 150 -5.24 -6.23 -9.89
N ARG A 151 -4.32 -7.19 -10.06
CA ARG A 151 -3.20 -7.07 -10.99
C ARG A 151 -3.67 -6.85 -12.43
N GLU A 152 -4.66 -7.62 -12.88
CA GLU A 152 -5.20 -7.50 -14.24
C GLU A 152 -5.95 -6.18 -14.45
N ALA A 153 -6.71 -5.74 -13.44
CA ALA A 153 -7.36 -4.43 -13.46
C ALA A 153 -6.34 -3.28 -13.53
N ALA A 154 -5.28 -3.35 -12.72
CA ALA A 154 -4.20 -2.35 -12.72
C ALA A 154 -3.48 -2.28 -14.07
N ALA A 155 -3.17 -3.42 -14.67
CA ALA A 155 -2.55 -3.50 -15.99
C ALA A 155 -3.43 -2.88 -17.09
N LYS A 156 -4.76 -3.04 -17.00
CA LYS A 156 -5.72 -2.43 -17.94
C LYS A 156 -5.92 -0.94 -17.71
N ALA A 157 -5.94 -0.50 -16.45
CA ALA A 157 -6.19 0.90 -16.09
C ALA A 157 -5.07 1.84 -16.54
N GLY A 158 -3.82 1.37 -16.60
CA GLY A 158 -2.68 2.17 -17.06
C GLY A 158 -2.33 3.34 -16.12
N VAL A 159 -2.74 3.24 -14.86
CA VAL A 159 -2.54 4.25 -13.81
C VAL A 159 -1.40 3.88 -12.87
N ALA A 160 -0.85 4.87 -12.17
CA ALA A 160 0.05 4.60 -11.06
C ALA A 160 -0.66 3.80 -9.95
N THR A 161 -0.04 2.69 -9.55
CA THR A 161 -0.49 1.85 -8.43
C THR A 161 0.67 1.55 -7.48
N GLN A 162 0.43 1.52 -6.18
CA GLN A 162 1.42 1.18 -5.17
C GLN A 162 0.82 0.34 -4.04
N MET A 163 1.49 -0.76 -3.68
CA MET A 163 1.21 -1.48 -2.44
C MET A 163 1.97 -0.84 -1.27
N GLY A 164 1.37 -0.79 -0.10
CA GLY A 164 1.89 -0.19 1.12
C GLY A 164 3.02 -0.96 1.81
N THR A 165 3.99 -1.50 1.06
CA THR A 165 5.23 -2.02 1.63
C THR A 165 6.22 -0.88 1.83
N GLN A 166 5.92 0.03 2.76
CA GLN A 166 6.53 1.36 2.82
C GLN A 166 8.05 1.31 3.04
N ILE A 167 8.51 0.31 3.80
CA ILE A 167 9.94 0.12 4.08
C ILE A 167 10.78 -0.09 2.81
N HIS A 168 10.18 -0.59 1.72
CA HIS A 168 10.85 -0.74 0.42
C HIS A 168 11.06 0.61 -0.30
N ALA A 169 10.34 1.66 0.10
CA ALA A 169 10.50 3.00 -0.45
C ALA A 169 11.61 3.81 0.25
N GLU A 170 12.14 3.32 1.38
CA GLU A 170 13.11 4.02 2.22
C GLU A 170 14.57 3.77 1.83
N LYS A 171 15.47 4.66 2.29
CA LYS A 171 16.91 4.60 2.00
C LYS A 171 17.56 3.28 2.43
N ASN A 172 17.10 2.67 3.52
CA ASN A 172 17.67 1.44 4.04
C ASN A 172 17.54 0.28 3.04
N TYR A 173 16.32 0.00 2.54
CA TYR A 173 16.11 -1.08 1.59
C TYR A 173 16.77 -0.81 0.24
N ARG A 174 16.78 0.44 -0.22
CA ARG A 174 17.53 0.81 -1.44
C ARG A 174 19.02 0.49 -1.31
N ARG A 175 19.63 0.77 -0.15
CA ARG A 175 21.02 0.42 0.14
C ARG A 175 21.22 -1.10 0.18
N VAL A 176 20.30 -1.86 0.79
CA VAL A 176 20.38 -3.33 0.79
C VAL A 176 20.35 -3.88 -0.64
N VAL A 177 19.44 -3.38 -1.47
CA VAL A 177 19.34 -3.77 -2.90
C VAL A 177 20.63 -3.43 -3.64
N GLU A 178 21.18 -2.23 -3.45
CA GLU A 178 22.45 -1.81 -4.05
C GLU A 178 23.61 -2.75 -3.66
N LEU A 179 23.74 -3.09 -2.38
CA LEU A 179 24.79 -3.99 -1.90
C LEU A 179 24.68 -5.40 -2.50
N ILE A 180 23.45 -5.90 -2.69
CA ILE A 180 23.21 -7.19 -3.34
C ILE A 180 23.55 -7.12 -4.83
N GLN A 181 23.04 -6.10 -5.55
CA GLN A 181 23.20 -5.98 -7.00
C GLN A 181 24.65 -5.69 -7.42
N THR A 182 25.40 -4.96 -6.60
CA THR A 182 26.84 -4.70 -6.83
C THR A 182 27.73 -5.90 -6.48
N GLY A 183 27.19 -6.94 -5.86
CA GLY A 183 27.95 -8.10 -5.40
C GLY A 183 28.81 -7.85 -4.16
N ALA A 184 28.58 -6.75 -3.42
CA ALA A 184 29.39 -6.35 -2.27
C ALA A 184 29.40 -7.40 -1.14
N VAL A 185 28.35 -8.23 -1.03
CA VAL A 185 28.23 -9.33 -0.05
C VAL A 185 28.53 -10.71 -0.66
N GLY A 186 29.01 -10.77 -1.91
CA GLY A 186 29.14 -12.01 -2.66
C GLY A 186 27.79 -12.61 -3.08
N LYS A 187 27.80 -13.89 -3.49
CA LYS A 187 26.57 -14.60 -3.85
C LYS A 187 25.76 -14.90 -2.59
N VAL A 188 24.55 -14.34 -2.50
CA VAL A 188 23.62 -14.63 -1.40
C VAL A 188 23.25 -16.11 -1.42
N SER A 189 23.49 -16.81 -0.30
CA SER A 189 23.11 -18.22 -0.11
C SER A 189 21.89 -18.38 0.80
N GLU A 190 21.69 -17.47 1.76
CA GLU A 190 20.65 -17.56 2.78
C GLU A 190 20.14 -16.18 3.19
N ALA A 191 18.87 -16.11 3.60
CA ALA A 191 18.25 -14.95 4.23
C ALA A 191 17.46 -15.41 5.46
N HIS A 192 17.68 -14.77 6.60
CA HIS A 192 17.08 -15.12 7.87
C HIS A 192 16.13 -13.99 8.29
N VAL A 193 14.83 -14.28 8.41
CA VAL A 193 13.79 -13.29 8.71
C VAL A 193 12.93 -13.80 9.86
N TRP A 194 12.58 -12.91 10.80
CA TRP A 194 11.76 -13.25 11.96
C TRP A 194 10.75 -12.14 12.27
N VAL A 195 9.53 -12.53 12.65
CA VAL A 195 8.49 -11.64 13.17
C VAL A 195 8.01 -12.19 14.51
N GLY A 196 8.13 -11.41 15.58
CA GLY A 196 7.81 -11.84 16.95
C GLY A 196 6.32 -11.83 17.32
N ARG A 197 5.41 -11.93 16.35
CA ARG A 197 3.96 -11.96 16.60
C ARG A 197 3.46 -13.39 16.46
N ALA A 198 2.84 -13.93 17.51
CA ALA A 198 2.25 -15.26 17.43
C ALA A 198 0.75 -15.22 17.20
N TRP A 199 0.09 -14.06 17.33
CA TRP A 199 -1.34 -13.90 17.08
C TRP A 199 -2.15 -14.97 17.83
N GLY A 200 -2.07 -15.03 19.14
CA GLY A 200 -2.89 -15.98 19.91
C GLY A 200 -2.46 -17.44 19.90
N TRP A 201 -1.42 -17.85 19.17
CA TRP A 201 -0.87 -19.22 19.21
C TRP A 201 0.05 -19.50 20.41
N GLN A 202 -0.15 -18.77 21.50
CA GLN A 202 0.64 -18.86 22.74
C GLN A 202 -0.29 -18.69 23.95
N SER A 203 0.17 -19.03 25.14
CA SER A 203 -0.58 -18.77 26.38
C SER A 203 -0.71 -17.27 26.65
N GLU A 204 -1.67 -16.89 27.50
CA GLU A 204 -1.81 -15.48 27.91
C GLU A 204 -0.56 -14.95 28.63
N GLU A 205 0.10 -15.80 29.43
CA GLU A 205 1.36 -15.46 30.11
C GLU A 205 2.47 -15.14 29.09
N GLU A 206 2.63 -15.99 28.08
CA GLU A 206 3.61 -15.79 27.01
C GLU A 206 3.28 -14.57 26.15
N ALA A 207 2.00 -14.35 25.84
CA ALA A 207 1.54 -13.18 25.10
C ALA A 207 1.90 -11.89 25.85
N LYS A 208 1.65 -11.83 27.17
CA LYS A 208 2.04 -10.70 28.01
C LYS A 208 3.56 -10.50 28.03
N LYS A 209 4.33 -11.58 28.17
CA LYS A 209 5.80 -11.54 28.13
C LYS A 209 6.35 -11.06 26.78
N GLY A 210 5.70 -11.46 25.68
CA GLY A 210 6.06 -11.10 24.30
C GLY A 210 5.43 -9.79 23.79
N ASN A 211 4.68 -9.08 24.63
CA ASN A 211 3.89 -7.90 24.24
C ASN A 211 2.94 -8.16 23.04
N ASP A 212 2.40 -9.37 22.95
CA ASP A 212 1.35 -9.71 21.98
C ASP A 212 -0.02 -9.23 22.47
N ILE A 213 -0.84 -8.79 21.53
CA ILE A 213 -2.15 -8.19 21.77
C ILE A 213 -3.31 -9.18 21.58
N VAL A 214 -3.00 -10.42 21.19
CA VAL A 214 -3.94 -11.52 21.03
C VAL A 214 -3.40 -12.78 21.71
N PHE A 215 -4.22 -13.39 22.57
CA PHE A 215 -3.97 -14.67 23.25
C PHE A 215 -5.17 -15.65 23.13
N VAL A 216 -6.13 -15.32 22.26
CA VAL A 216 -7.34 -16.12 22.04
C VAL A 216 -7.11 -17.09 20.88
N GLN A 217 -7.28 -18.38 21.15
CA GLN A 217 -7.05 -19.45 20.17
C GLN A 217 -8.31 -19.81 19.38
N GLU A 218 -9.43 -19.95 20.09
CA GLU A 218 -10.71 -20.33 19.50
C GLU A 218 -11.59 -19.12 19.27
N ARG A 219 -12.46 -19.21 18.27
CA ARG A 219 -13.43 -18.14 18.02
C ARG A 219 -14.37 -18.03 19.23
N PRO A 220 -14.60 -16.81 19.78
CA PRO A 220 -15.52 -16.63 20.90
C PRO A 220 -16.94 -17.05 20.51
N LYS A 221 -17.67 -17.59 21.49
CA LYS A 221 -19.08 -17.98 21.34
C LYS A 221 -20.04 -16.90 21.82
N ASP A 222 -19.52 -15.97 22.61
CA ASP A 222 -20.17 -14.79 23.14
C ASP A 222 -20.02 -13.59 22.20
N GLU A 223 -20.93 -12.65 22.38
CA GLU A 223 -20.98 -11.40 21.64
C GLU A 223 -20.82 -10.21 22.58
N HIS A 224 -20.18 -9.16 22.10
CA HIS A 224 -20.09 -7.88 22.78
C HIS A 224 -21.02 -6.87 22.09
N PRO A 225 -21.49 -5.82 22.79
CA PRO A 225 -22.21 -4.73 22.14
C PRO A 225 -21.30 -4.05 21.11
N VAL A 226 -21.84 -3.76 19.93
CA VAL A 226 -21.15 -2.97 18.90
C VAL A 226 -20.95 -1.54 19.45
N PRO A 227 -19.73 -0.98 19.42
CA PRO A 227 -19.51 0.42 19.77
C PRO A 227 -20.35 1.35 18.89
N GLU A 228 -20.95 2.39 19.47
CA GLU A 228 -21.86 3.30 18.77
C GLU A 228 -21.21 3.95 17.53
N GLU A 229 -19.90 4.24 17.61
CA GLU A 229 -19.14 4.83 16.51
C GLU A 229 -18.83 3.85 15.37
N LEU A 230 -18.97 2.53 15.56
CA LEU A 230 -18.54 1.52 14.60
C LEU A 230 -19.73 1.01 13.77
N ASP A 231 -19.62 1.11 12.44
CA ASP A 231 -20.52 0.39 11.56
C ASP A 231 -19.99 -1.03 11.37
N TRP A 232 -20.57 -1.98 12.10
CA TRP A 232 -20.11 -3.36 12.08
C TRP A 232 -20.44 -4.08 10.77
N ASP A 233 -21.59 -3.79 10.17
CA ASP A 233 -21.99 -4.37 8.88
C ASP A 233 -21.02 -3.96 7.78
N LEU A 234 -20.69 -2.66 7.72
CA LEU A 234 -19.69 -2.16 6.77
C LEU A 234 -18.28 -2.68 7.08
N TRP A 235 -17.91 -2.84 8.36
CA TRP A 235 -16.60 -3.38 8.73
C TRP A 235 -16.46 -4.87 8.37
N ILE A 236 -17.49 -5.69 8.62
CA ILE A 236 -17.51 -7.11 8.21
C ILE A 236 -17.41 -7.23 6.69
N GLY A 237 -18.13 -6.37 5.97
CA GLY A 237 -18.10 -6.31 4.52
C GLY A 237 -18.32 -7.68 3.87
N PRO A 238 -17.39 -8.19 3.05
CA PRO A 238 -17.56 -9.46 2.33
C PRO A 238 -17.35 -10.72 3.19
N ALA A 239 -16.86 -10.59 4.42
CA ALA A 239 -16.64 -11.75 5.29
C ALA A 239 -17.98 -12.35 5.77
N PRO A 240 -18.02 -13.66 6.12
CA PRO A 240 -19.25 -14.24 6.66
C PRO A 240 -19.71 -13.51 7.94
N MET A 241 -20.95 -13.01 7.90
CA MET A 241 -21.58 -12.26 8.98
C MET A 241 -21.49 -13.00 10.32
N ARG A 242 -21.18 -12.24 11.38
CA ARG A 242 -21.15 -12.73 12.76
C ARG A 242 -21.36 -11.58 13.76
N PRO A 243 -21.78 -11.89 14.99
CA PRO A 243 -21.84 -10.89 16.05
C PRO A 243 -20.47 -10.25 16.32
N PHE A 244 -20.51 -9.01 16.77
CA PHE A 244 -19.31 -8.29 17.17
C PHE A 244 -18.66 -8.94 18.40
N ASN A 245 -17.33 -8.97 18.39
CA ASN A 245 -16.53 -9.29 19.55
C ASN A 245 -15.22 -8.48 19.48
N GLU A 246 -14.75 -7.98 20.63
CA GLU A 246 -13.56 -7.13 20.71
C GLU A 246 -12.26 -7.83 20.30
N VAL A 247 -12.29 -9.15 20.14
CA VAL A 247 -11.16 -9.92 19.65
C VAL A 247 -10.85 -9.65 18.16
N TYR A 248 -11.81 -9.11 17.40
CA TYR A 248 -11.63 -8.76 15.97
C TYR A 248 -11.19 -7.31 15.77
N PHE A 249 -11.68 -6.40 16.62
CA PHE A 249 -11.53 -4.95 16.49
C PHE A 249 -11.30 -4.31 17.88
N PRO A 250 -10.51 -3.24 18.03
CA PRO A 250 -9.79 -2.52 16.99
C PRO A 250 -8.58 -3.26 16.44
N GLY A 251 -8.03 -2.72 15.36
CA GLY A 251 -6.83 -3.25 14.73
C GLY A 251 -5.58 -3.21 15.59
N PRO A 252 -4.57 -4.05 15.25
CA PRO A 252 -4.53 -4.98 14.12
C PRO A 252 -4.95 -6.43 14.47
N LYS A 253 -5.84 -6.65 15.45
CA LYS A 253 -6.21 -8.00 15.94
C LYS A 253 -6.79 -8.93 14.85
N TRP A 254 -7.40 -8.35 13.82
CA TRP A 254 -7.98 -9.09 12.68
C TRP A 254 -7.01 -10.02 11.97
N TYR A 255 -5.68 -9.78 12.02
CA TYR A 255 -4.70 -10.67 11.38
C TYR A 255 -4.75 -12.10 11.91
N ARG A 256 -5.28 -12.31 13.12
CA ARG A 256 -5.50 -13.65 13.67
C ARG A 256 -6.63 -14.42 12.96
N TRP A 257 -7.54 -13.72 12.33
CA TRP A 257 -8.81 -14.31 11.92
C TRP A 257 -8.82 -14.47 10.41
N TRP A 258 -8.80 -15.71 9.95
CA TRP A 258 -8.67 -16.05 8.54
C TRP A 258 -9.75 -15.44 7.64
N ASP A 259 -10.91 -15.05 8.17
CA ASP A 259 -11.94 -14.37 7.38
C ASP A 259 -11.65 -12.88 7.15
N PHE A 260 -10.73 -12.29 7.93
CA PHE A 260 -10.46 -10.86 7.93
C PHE A 260 -9.04 -10.50 7.45
N GLY A 261 -8.07 -11.39 7.66
CA GLY A 261 -6.69 -11.21 7.22
C GLY A 261 -5.88 -12.51 7.18
N SER A 262 -4.70 -12.43 6.60
CA SER A 262 -3.85 -13.58 6.26
C SER A 262 -2.71 -13.85 7.26
N GLY A 263 -2.81 -13.32 8.48
CA GLY A 263 -1.71 -13.34 9.45
C GLY A 263 -0.54 -12.44 9.05
N THR A 264 0.65 -12.79 9.49
CA THR A 264 1.91 -12.15 9.09
C THR A 264 2.84 -13.21 8.52
N MET A 265 3.17 -13.11 7.24
CA MET A 265 4.33 -13.83 6.70
C MET A 265 5.58 -12.98 6.98
N SER A 266 6.53 -13.57 7.69
CA SER A 266 7.90 -13.08 7.86
C SER A 266 8.77 -13.51 6.70
#